data_AF-A0A920KX81-F1
#
_entry.id   AF-A0A920KX81-F1
#
_cell.length_a   1.000
_cell.length_b   1.000
_cell.length_c   1.000
_cell.angle_alpha   90.00
_cell.angle_beta   90.00
_cell.angle_gamma   90.00
#
_symmetry.space_group_name_H-M   'P 1'
#
loop_
_entity.id
_entity.type
_entity.pdbx_description
1 polymer ?
#
loop_
_entity_poly.entity_id
_entity_poly.type
_entity_poly.pdbx_seq_one_letter_code
_entity_poly.pdbx_strand_id
1 'polypeptide(L)' 'MLVFLTDCEFLVAHDGSIIMCAKQIANLKLIDLPENFVIIAGTKQLTDTLSEGLKGIKHKYKKIFLSILHQ' A
#
# COMPACT_ATOMS: atom_id res chain seq x y z
N MET A 1 -18.82 6.98 -15.70
CA MET A 1 -17.60 6.13 -15.55
C MET A 1 -17.05 6.39 -14.17
N LEU A 2 -16.99 5.36 -13.32
CA LEU A 2 -16.55 5.49 -11.92
C LEU A 2 -15.08 5.05 -11.85
N VAL A 3 -14.22 5.89 -11.30
CA VAL A 3 -12.79 5.64 -11.14
C VAL A 3 -12.50 5.55 -9.65
N PHE A 4 -11.78 4.50 -9.25
CA PHE A 4 -11.28 4.39 -7.88
C PHE A 4 -9.85 4.92 -7.83
N LEU A 5 -9.66 5.97 -7.04
CA LEU A 5 -8.37 6.61 -6.82
C LEU A 5 -7.88 6.29 -5.42
N THR A 6 -6.66 5.77 -5.31
CA THR A 6 -6.05 5.46 -4.02
C THR A 6 -4.54 5.61 -4.09
N ASP A 7 -3.92 5.68 -2.92
CA ASP A 7 -2.47 5.64 -2.77
C ASP A 7 -1.98 4.20 -2.49
N CYS A 8 -0.66 4.02 -2.38
CA CYS A 8 -0.06 2.75 -1.99
C CYS A 8 1.02 2.97 -0.92
N GLU A 9 1.42 1.92 -0.23
CA GLU A 9 2.54 1.97 0.70
C GLU A 9 3.84 1.90 -0.07
N PHE A 10 3.91 0.95 -1.01
CA PHE A 10 5.07 0.74 -1.84
C PHE A 10 4.69 0.28 -3.26
N LEU A 11 5.52 0.68 -4.22
CA LEU A 11 5.51 0.26 -5.61
C LEU A 11 6.84 -0.46 -5.90
N VAL A 12 6.78 -1.74 -6.25
CA VAL A 12 7.96 -2.57 -6.49
C VAL A 12 8.49 -2.31 -7.89
N ALA A 13 9.72 -1.82 -8.00
CA ALA A 13 10.34 -1.45 -9.27
C ALA A 13 10.67 -2.68 -10.14
N HIS A 14 10.97 -3.83 -9.52
CA HIS A 14 11.33 -5.05 -10.23
C HIS A 14 10.22 -5.60 -11.14
N ASP A 15 8.97 -5.59 -10.68
CA ASP A 15 7.85 -6.24 -11.39
C ASP A 15 6.55 -5.41 -11.41
N GLY A 16 6.57 -4.19 -10.87
CA GLY A 16 5.40 -3.33 -10.80
C GLY A 16 4.37 -3.74 -9.74
N SER A 17 4.68 -4.71 -8.87
CA SER A 17 3.78 -5.11 -7.79
C SER A 17 3.47 -3.93 -6.87
N ILE A 18 2.22 -3.86 -6.42
CA ILE A 18 1.73 -2.79 -5.54
C ILE A 18 1.48 -3.38 -4.17
N ILE A 19 2.06 -2.76 -3.15
CA ILE A 19 1.83 -3.12 -1.77
C ILE A 19 0.85 -2.12 -1.18
N MET A 20 -0.30 -2.63 -0.75
CA MET A 20 -1.33 -1.85 -0.09
C MET A 20 -2.05 -2.64 1.01
N CYS A 21 -2.58 -1.94 2.01
CA CYS A 21 -3.39 -2.51 3.08
C CYS A 21 -4.89 -2.50 2.73
N ALA A 22 -5.67 -3.43 3.32
CA ALA A 22 -7.12 -3.55 3.11
C ALA A 22 -7.90 -2.24 3.38
N LYS A 23 -7.37 -1.38 4.26
CA LYS A 23 -7.95 -0.06 4.55
C LYS A 23 -7.95 0.89 3.35
N GLN A 24 -6.96 0.80 2.45
CA GLN A 24 -6.88 1.65 1.25
C GLN A 24 -7.80 1.20 0.11
N ILE A 25 -8.28 -0.04 0.17
CA ILE A 25 -9.35 -0.56 -0.69
C ILE A 25 -10.71 -0.53 0.01
N ALA A 26 -10.84 0.19 1.13
CA ALA A 26 -12.08 0.30 1.92
C ALA A 26 -12.73 -1.07 2.27
N ASN A 27 -11.92 -2.10 2.49
CA ASN A 27 -12.33 -3.50 2.71
C ASN A 27 -13.13 -4.14 1.56
N LEU A 28 -13.12 -3.54 0.37
CA LEU A 28 -13.60 -4.20 -0.85
C LEU A 28 -12.68 -5.36 -1.20
N LYS A 29 -13.21 -6.45 -1.74
CA LYS A 29 -12.35 -7.47 -2.34
C LYS A 29 -11.81 -6.91 -3.66
N LEU A 30 -10.67 -7.44 -4.12
CA LEU A 30 -10.10 -7.06 -5.41
C LEU A 30 -11.11 -7.24 -6.57
N ILE A 31 -11.97 -8.25 -6.49
CA ILE A 31 -13.04 -8.52 -7.46
C ILE A 31 -14.16 -7.47 -7.44
N ASP A 32 -14.32 -6.75 -6.32
CA ASP A 32 -15.34 -5.72 -6.13
C ASP A 32 -14.82 -4.33 -6.51
N LEU A 33 -13.53 -4.20 -6.89
CA LEU A 33 -12.97 -2.95 -7.38
C LEU A 33 -13.48 -2.64 -8.78
N PRO A 34 -13.72 -1.36 -9.10
CA PRO A 34 -14.11 -0.96 -10.45
C PRO A 34 -13.00 -1.26 -11.46
N GLU A 35 -13.40 -1.44 -12.71
CA GLU A 35 -12.49 -1.69 -13.84
C GLU A 35 -11.38 -0.64 -13.97
N ASN A 36 -11.72 0.63 -13.68
CA ASN A 36 -10.77 1.73 -13.68
C ASN A 36 -10.27 2.00 -12.25
N PHE A 37 -9.06 1.53 -11.98
CA PHE A 37 -8.37 1.67 -10.71
C PHE A 37 -7.04 2.41 -10.93
N VAL A 38 -6.90 3.56 -10.28
CA VAL A 38 -5.74 4.45 -10.45
C VAL A 38 -4.99 4.55 -9.14
N ILE A 39 -3.74 4.11 -9.16
CA ILE A 39 -2.81 4.23 -8.03
C ILE A 39 -1.96 5.48 -8.20
N ILE A 40 -1.93 6.33 -7.20
CA ILE A 40 -1.04 7.47 -7.13
C ILE A 40 0.18 7.09 -6.26
N ALA A 41 1.36 7.06 -6.89
CA ALA A 41 2.62 6.75 -6.21
C ALA A 41 3.69 7.79 -6.55
N GLY A 42 4.40 8.26 -5.53
CA GLY A 42 5.60 9.07 -5.66
C GLY A 42 6.87 8.23 -5.54
N THR A 43 8.01 8.83 -5.87
CA THR A 43 9.33 8.16 -5.84
C THR A 43 9.72 7.59 -4.47
N LYS A 44 9.22 8.19 -3.38
CA LYS A 44 9.45 7.70 -2.00
C LYS A 44 8.78 6.37 -1.68
N GLN A 45 7.81 5.95 -2.48
CA GLN A 45 7.11 4.67 -2.33
C GLN A 45 7.80 3.57 -3.16
N LEU A 46 8.83 3.88 -3.94
CA LEU A 46 9.55 2.87 -4.72
C LEU A 46 10.39 1.96 -3.82
N THR A 47 10.35 0.67 -4.11
CA THR A 47 11.22 -0.35 -3.48
C THR A 47 11.74 -1.29 -4.56
N ASP A 48 12.94 -1.81 -4.40
CA ASP A 48 13.54 -2.66 -5.44
C ASP A 48 12.80 -4.00 -5.52
N THR A 49 12.46 -4.58 -4.36
CA THR A 49 11.81 -5.90 -4.29
C THR A 49 10.58 -5.92 -3.37
N LEU A 50 9.69 -6.88 -3.60
CA LEU A 50 8.54 -7.15 -2.72
C LEU A 50 8.98 -7.37 -1.25
N SER A 51 10.09 -8.09 -1.05
CA SER A 51 10.64 -8.36 0.28
C SER A 51 11.01 -7.09 1.03
N GLU A 52 11.59 -6.10 0.33
CA GLU A 52 11.92 -4.80 0.92
C GLU A 52 10.68 -3.99 1.24
N GLY A 53 9.70 -3.95 0.33
CA GLY A 53 8.43 -3.28 0.59
C GLY A 53 7.67 -3.88 1.79
N LEU A 54 7.67 -5.21 1.94
CA LEU A 54 7.10 -5.89 3.10
C LEU A 54 7.90 -5.63 4.40
N LYS A 55 9.23 -5.49 4.32
CA LYS A 55 10.01 -5.01 5.47
C LYS A 55 9.65 -3.56 5.80
N GLY A 56 9.53 -2.69 4.80
CA GLY A 56 9.15 -1.30 4.94
C GLY A 56 7.79 -1.13 5.63
N ILE A 57 6.78 -1.90 5.20
CA ILE A 57 5.44 -1.84 5.79
C ILE A 57 5.48 -2.27 7.26
N LYS A 58 6.20 -3.35 7.58
CA LYS A 58 6.37 -3.81 8.96
C LYS A 58 6.99 -2.72 9.83
N HIS A 59 8.00 -2.00 9.35
CA HIS A 59 8.61 -0.89 10.10
C HIS A 59 7.67 0.31 10.25
N LYS A 60 6.95 0.69 9.19
CA LYS A 60 5.99 1.81 9.17
C LYS A 60 4.91 1.63 10.24
N TYR A 61 4.32 0.43 10.32
CA TYR A 61 3.24 0.15 11.28
C TYR A 61 3.73 -0.36 12.64
N LYS A 62 4.95 -0.89 12.77
CA LYS A 62 5.55 -1.23 14.07
C LYS A 62 5.74 0.02 14.95
N LYS A 63 6.05 1.17 14.34
CA LYS A 63 6.18 2.44 15.08
C LYS A 63 4.84 2.88 15.67
N ILE A 64 3.73 2.64 14.97
CA ILE A 64 2.36 2.92 15.46
C ILE A 64 2.03 2.04 16.67
N PHE A 65 2.39 0.75 16.65
CA PHE A 65 2.15 -0.15 17.77
C PHE A 65 2.96 0.24 19.04
N LEU A 66 4.18 0.74 18.87
CA LEU A 66 5.02 1.20 19.98
C LEU A 66 4.50 2.50 20.63
N SER A 67 3.84 3.38 19.88
CA SER A 67 3.22 4.60 20.44
C SER A 67 1.97 4.32 21.28
N ILE A 68 1.27 3.20 21.05
CA ILE A 68 0.06 2.82 21.81
C ILE A 68 0.43 2.18 23.16
N LEU A 69 1.63 1.61 23.30
CA LEU A 69 2.14 1.03 24.56
C LEU A 69 2.73 2.08 25.54
N HIS A 70 2.66 3.37 25.21
CA HIS A 70 3.11 4.46 26.08
C HIS A 70 1.98 5.41 26.52
N GLN A 71 0.71 5.02 26.35
CA GLN A 71 -0.44 5.67 26.98
C GLN A 71 -1.14 4.74 27.95
#